data_AF-A0A357D5M5-F1
#
_entry.id   AF-A0A357D5M5-F1
#
_cell.length_a   1.000
_cell.length_b   1.000
_cell.length_c   1.000
_cell.angle_alpha   90.00
_cell.angle_beta   90.00
_cell.angle_gamma   90.00
#
_symmetry.space_group_name_H-M   'P 1'
#
loop_
_entity.id
_entity.type
_entity.pdbx_description
1 polymer ?
#
loop_
_entity_poly.entity_id
_entity_poly.type
_entity_poly.pdbx_seq_one_letter_code
_entity_poly.pdbx_strand_id
1 'polypeptide(L)'
;MLRPYGKDRWRTRKLLGLTLAISGILVIFTDSTLAAWFGGCLSLGGILVLIQPPRTRLRSGAAFITERKRFKLMVRKPRIVVIGGGTGLGAILRGLKNITDQLTAIVTVADDGGSSGRLRKEFGILPPGDIRNCLIAMADLEPLMEQLMQYRFNGGSGLAGHSFGNLFLAAMTAITGDFQKAIEASVKVLAVRGRIFAATLDNVSLRAELQDGVMVNGESTISQSKAPIKRIYLEPTSAKAVPESLQALTEADLIIIGPGSLFTSVIPPLLVKEVLAAVKASTATKIYICNVMTQPGETDGFSAADHLRVLLDHTDRKLVDYMIINDQEVPPEAQAVYAEEGAAPVLPDREQVAALGVRPITAPLLNTNGLVRHDADRLAKLLAELLPSFLGRRNRWHRNWRRWWRILGQTTALKIGTTVGGGPTCPVESGKALQFDFIAKNLPRFKTPSCAVYTKEEETPAELAPYHLDYEKSLLIGVFLGERPNGGGGVVPRGGRV
;
A
#
# COMPACT_ATOMS: atom_id res chain seq x y z
N MET A 1 -7.64 -8.04 -30.96
CA MET A 1 -6.45 -8.84 -31.33
C MET A 1 -6.59 -10.25 -30.79
N LEU A 2 -6.81 -11.22 -31.68
CA LEU A 2 -6.89 -12.65 -31.38
C LEU A 2 -5.50 -13.17 -30.94
N ARG A 3 -5.40 -13.75 -29.74
CA ARG A 3 -4.21 -14.51 -29.32
C ARG A 3 -4.25 -15.90 -29.98
N PRO A 4 -3.10 -16.45 -30.43
CA PRO A 4 -3.07 -17.71 -31.15
C PRO A 4 -3.43 -18.88 -30.23
N TYR A 5 -4.23 -19.78 -30.80
CA TYR A 5 -4.68 -21.05 -30.25
C TYR A 5 -3.46 -21.92 -29.90
N GLY A 6 -3.19 -22.12 -28.61
CA GLY A 6 -2.11 -22.99 -28.16
C GLY A 6 -2.43 -24.46 -28.50
N LYS A 7 -1.52 -25.15 -29.18
CA LYS A 7 -1.58 -26.60 -29.47
C LYS A 7 -2.11 -27.38 -28.27
N ASP A 8 -3.18 -28.14 -28.49
CA ASP A 8 -3.89 -28.95 -27.50
C ASP A 8 -2.98 -30.04 -26.89
N ARG A 9 -2.22 -29.66 -25.85
CA ARG A 9 -1.28 -30.53 -25.12
C ARG A 9 -1.96 -31.72 -24.44
N TRP A 10 -3.29 -31.73 -24.37
CA TRP A 10 -4.05 -32.84 -23.79
C TRP A 10 -4.25 -33.95 -24.83
N ARG A 11 -4.62 -33.59 -26.06
CA ARG A 11 -4.70 -34.55 -27.19
C ARG A 11 -3.37 -35.25 -27.46
N THR A 12 -2.25 -34.52 -27.47
CA THR A 12 -0.93 -35.12 -27.71
C THR A 12 -0.51 -36.10 -26.62
N ARG A 13 -0.88 -35.86 -25.35
CA ARG A 13 -0.58 -36.78 -24.23
C ARG A 13 -1.45 -38.02 -24.25
N LYS A 14 -2.72 -37.91 -24.63
CA LYS A 14 -3.60 -39.08 -24.82
C LYS A 14 -3.12 -39.95 -25.98
N LEU A 15 -2.67 -39.34 -27.08
CA LEU A 15 -2.08 -40.06 -28.20
C LEU A 15 -0.82 -40.83 -27.78
N LEU A 16 0.09 -40.18 -27.03
CA LEU A 16 1.31 -40.80 -26.52
C LEU A 16 1.04 -41.94 -25.53
N GLY A 17 0.05 -41.79 -24.64
CA GLY A 17 -0.34 -42.84 -23.70
C GLY A 17 -0.93 -44.06 -24.41
N LEU A 18 -1.72 -43.84 -25.46
CA LEU A 18 -2.30 -44.91 -26.27
C LEU A 18 -1.22 -45.67 -27.05
N THR A 19 -0.28 -44.96 -27.69
CA THR A 19 0.79 -45.59 -28.46
C THR A 19 1.71 -46.43 -27.58
N LEU A 20 2.05 -45.96 -26.37
CA LEU A 20 2.84 -46.71 -25.39
C LEU A 20 2.11 -47.96 -24.87
N ALA A 21 0.79 -47.87 -24.68
CA ALA A 21 0.00 -49.01 -24.22
C ALA A 21 -0.04 -50.12 -25.28
N ILE A 22 -0.30 -49.75 -26.54
CA ILE A 22 -0.37 -50.68 -27.67
C ILE A 22 1.00 -51.28 -27.97
N SER A 23 2.07 -50.48 -27.95
CA SER A 23 3.42 -50.99 -28.18
C SER A 23 3.86 -51.96 -27.09
N GLY A 24 3.52 -51.68 -25.82
CA GLY A 24 3.76 -52.61 -24.71
C GLY A 24 3.07 -53.96 -24.92
N ILE A 25 1.80 -53.95 -25.35
CA ILE A 25 1.03 -55.18 -25.61
C ILE A 25 1.68 -56.00 -26.74
N LEU A 26 2.10 -55.35 -27.83
CA LEU A 26 2.77 -56.02 -28.95
C LEU A 26 4.11 -56.67 -28.53
N VAL A 27 4.86 -56.04 -27.63
CA VAL A 27 6.12 -56.57 -27.13
C VAL A 27 5.91 -57.79 -26.22
N ILE A 28 4.78 -57.86 -25.49
CA ILE A 28 4.44 -59.02 -24.65
C ILE A 28 4.26 -60.30 -25.49
N PHE A 29 3.80 -60.17 -26.75
CA PHE A 29 3.60 -61.32 -27.64
C PHE A 29 4.88 -61.85 -28.30
N THR A 30 6.06 -61.33 -27.93
CA THR A 30 7.33 -61.90 -28.38
C THR A 30 7.83 -62.94 -27.36
N ASP A 31 8.24 -64.12 -27.83
CA ASP A 31 8.59 -65.31 -27.03
C ASP A 31 9.89 -65.16 -26.21
N SER A 32 10.00 -64.12 -25.39
CA SER A 32 11.07 -63.97 -24.42
C SER A 32 10.56 -63.39 -23.10
N THR A 33 11.03 -63.97 -21.99
CA THR A 33 10.66 -63.55 -20.63
C THR A 33 11.03 -62.09 -20.33
N LEU A 34 12.11 -61.60 -20.94
CA LEU A 34 12.55 -60.21 -20.88
C LEU A 34 11.60 -59.26 -21.62
N ALA A 35 11.09 -59.67 -22.78
CA ALA A 35 10.12 -58.87 -23.53
C ALA A 35 8.75 -58.83 -22.85
N ALA A 36 8.31 -59.92 -22.21
CA ALA A 36 7.09 -59.92 -21.41
C ALA A 36 7.16 -58.90 -20.25
N TRP A 37 8.30 -58.82 -19.56
CA TRP A 37 8.52 -57.84 -18.50
C TRP A 37 8.56 -56.40 -19.03
N PHE A 38 9.32 -56.17 -20.10
CA PHE A 38 9.48 -54.84 -20.70
C PHE A 38 8.17 -54.33 -21.31
N GLY A 39 7.44 -55.20 -22.01
CA GLY A 39 6.12 -54.91 -22.57
C GLY A 39 5.08 -54.65 -21.47
N GLY A 40 5.11 -55.41 -20.37
CA GLY A 40 4.29 -55.16 -19.19
C GLY A 40 4.52 -53.77 -18.58
N CYS A 41 5.78 -53.35 -18.43
CA CYS A 41 6.12 -52.01 -17.95
C CYS A 41 5.66 -50.90 -18.89
N LEU A 42 5.81 -51.07 -20.21
CA LEU A 42 5.33 -50.13 -21.22
C LEU A 42 3.81 -49.97 -21.21
N SER A 43 3.08 -51.09 -21.11
CA SER A 43 1.62 -51.10 -21.02
C SER A 43 1.11 -50.41 -19.76
N LEU A 44 1.70 -50.73 -18.60
CA LEU A 44 1.38 -50.06 -17.33
C LEU A 44 1.68 -48.56 -17.39
N GLY A 45 2.82 -48.16 -17.98
CA GLY A 45 3.20 -46.77 -18.18
C GLY A 45 2.22 -46.01 -19.08
N GLY A 46 1.82 -46.60 -20.20
CA GLY A 46 0.82 -46.03 -21.12
C GLY A 46 -0.55 -45.86 -20.46
N ILE A 47 -1.00 -46.88 -19.72
CA ILE A 47 -2.26 -46.85 -18.96
C ILE A 47 -2.22 -45.79 -17.86
N LEU A 48 -1.11 -45.66 -17.12
CA LEU A 48 -0.94 -44.61 -16.11
C LEU A 48 -1.03 -43.19 -16.72
N VAL A 49 -0.47 -42.98 -17.92
CA VAL A 49 -0.59 -41.70 -18.64
C VAL A 49 -2.03 -41.43 -19.09
N LEU A 50 -2.80 -42.48 -19.43
CA LEU A 50 -4.20 -42.37 -19.82
C LEU A 50 -5.14 -42.12 -18.63
N ILE A 51 -4.86 -42.72 -17.46
CA ILE A 51 -5.69 -42.61 -16.25
C ILE A 51 -5.40 -41.32 -15.47
N GLN A 52 -4.23 -40.71 -15.66
CA GLN A 52 -3.94 -39.43 -15.01
C GLN A 52 -4.98 -38.38 -15.41
N PRO A 53 -5.74 -37.83 -14.45
CA PRO A 53 -6.71 -36.79 -14.75
C PRO A 53 -5.97 -35.60 -15.35
N PRO A 54 -6.62 -34.80 -16.22
CA PRO A 54 -6.00 -33.58 -16.70
C PRO A 54 -5.51 -32.81 -15.46
N ARG A 55 -4.20 -32.54 -15.39
CA ARG A 55 -3.69 -31.47 -14.52
C ARG A 55 -4.18 -30.15 -15.11
N THR A 56 -5.49 -29.94 -15.15
CA THR A 56 -6.02 -28.62 -14.92
C THR A 56 -5.46 -28.26 -13.56
N ARG A 57 -4.45 -27.40 -13.53
CA ARG A 57 -4.30 -26.53 -12.37
C ARG A 57 -5.65 -25.83 -12.30
N LEU A 58 -6.57 -26.34 -11.48
CA LEU A 58 -7.67 -25.55 -10.97
C LEU A 58 -6.98 -24.39 -10.24
N ARG A 59 -6.77 -23.31 -10.98
CA ARG A 59 -6.51 -21.98 -10.43
C ARG A 59 -7.63 -21.54 -9.50
N SER A 60 -8.74 -22.28 -9.44
CA SER A 60 -9.85 -22.10 -8.50
C SER A 60 -9.42 -22.24 -7.04
N GLY A 61 -8.50 -23.15 -6.68
CA GLY A 61 -8.02 -23.26 -5.29
C GLY A 61 -7.16 -22.08 -4.85
N ALA A 62 -6.35 -21.54 -5.77
CA ALA A 62 -5.61 -20.31 -5.53
C ALA A 62 -6.55 -19.10 -5.51
N ALA A 63 -7.54 -19.04 -6.40
CA ALA A 63 -8.54 -17.97 -6.45
C ALA A 63 -9.41 -17.94 -5.18
N PHE A 64 -9.90 -19.08 -4.69
CA PHE A 64 -10.71 -19.17 -3.47
C PHE A 64 -9.92 -18.82 -2.21
N ILE A 65 -8.66 -19.24 -2.11
CA ILE A 65 -7.76 -18.84 -1.01
C ILE A 65 -7.41 -17.35 -1.12
N THR A 66 -7.32 -16.80 -2.34
CA THR A 66 -7.09 -15.37 -2.58
C THR A 66 -8.33 -14.55 -2.27
N GLU A 67 -9.54 -15.04 -2.56
CA GLU A 67 -10.82 -14.44 -2.20
C GLU A 67 -11.04 -14.45 -0.70
N ARG A 68 -10.76 -15.56 0.00
CA ARG A 68 -10.88 -15.60 1.46
C ARG A 68 -9.88 -14.68 2.17
N LYS A 69 -8.70 -14.46 1.58
CA LYS A 69 -7.72 -13.45 2.03
C LYS A 69 -8.13 -12.03 1.67
N ARG A 70 -8.69 -11.79 0.48
CA ARG A 70 -9.32 -10.52 0.08
C ARG A 70 -10.45 -10.18 1.04
N PHE A 71 -11.33 -11.12 1.36
CA PHE A 71 -12.38 -10.95 2.36
C PHE A 71 -11.83 -10.62 3.75
N LYS A 72 -10.79 -11.32 4.23
CA LYS A 72 -10.18 -11.00 5.54
C LYS A 72 -9.48 -9.64 5.56
N LEU A 73 -8.95 -9.18 4.43
CA LEU A 73 -8.40 -7.83 4.25
C LEU A 73 -9.49 -6.77 4.07
N MET A 74 -10.67 -7.14 3.59
CA MET A 74 -11.86 -6.29 3.57
C MET A 74 -12.55 -6.19 4.95
N VAL A 75 -12.25 -7.10 5.90
CA VAL A 75 -12.78 -7.00 7.28
C VAL A 75 -12.11 -5.88 8.08
N ARG A 76 -10.87 -5.49 7.75
CA ARG A 76 -10.20 -4.34 8.36
C ARG A 76 -9.30 -3.63 7.35
N LYS A 77 -9.56 -2.33 7.13
CA LYS A 77 -8.75 -1.47 6.26
C LYS A 77 -7.27 -1.48 6.69
N PRO A 78 -6.32 -1.46 5.73
CA PRO A 78 -4.89 -1.55 6.02
C PRO A 78 -4.37 -0.30 6.73
N ARG A 79 -3.45 -0.45 7.70
CA ARG A 79 -2.70 0.67 8.27
C ARG A 79 -1.53 1.02 7.38
N ILE A 80 -1.57 2.20 6.77
CA ILE A 80 -0.52 2.67 5.85
C ILE A 80 0.15 3.87 6.47
N VAL A 81 1.47 3.79 6.64
CA VAL A 81 2.32 4.93 7.00
C VAL A 81 3.07 5.39 5.77
N VAL A 82 3.10 6.70 5.51
CA VAL A 82 3.87 7.31 4.43
C VAL A 82 4.87 8.29 5.03
N ILE A 83 6.13 8.17 4.63
CA ILE A 83 7.25 8.98 5.14
C ILE A 83 7.80 9.81 3.99
N GLY A 84 7.92 11.13 4.16
CA GLY A 84 8.52 11.98 3.14
C GLY A 84 8.28 13.46 3.36
N GLY A 85 8.12 14.20 2.26
CA GLY A 85 7.87 15.64 2.24
C GLY A 85 7.51 16.14 0.84
N GLY A 86 7.34 17.44 0.71
CA GLY A 86 7.09 18.12 -0.55
C GLY A 86 5.77 17.76 -1.24
N THR A 87 5.72 18.07 -2.53
CA THR A 87 4.50 17.94 -3.36
C THR A 87 4.25 16.50 -3.81
N GLY A 88 5.31 15.70 -3.97
CA GLY A 88 5.22 14.29 -4.35
C GLY A 88 4.45 13.45 -3.33
N LEU A 89 4.73 13.66 -2.05
CA LEU A 89 4.00 13.01 -0.94
C LEU A 89 2.50 13.34 -1.01
N GLY A 90 2.15 14.61 -1.22
CA GLY A 90 0.76 15.05 -1.33
C GLY A 90 0.00 14.37 -2.47
N ALA A 91 0.63 14.15 -3.63
CA ALA A 91 -0.01 13.43 -4.74
C ALA A 91 -0.40 12.00 -4.34
N ILE A 92 0.49 11.29 -3.66
CA ILE A 92 0.21 9.92 -3.20
C ILE A 92 -0.87 9.88 -2.13
N LEU A 93 -0.80 10.79 -1.15
CA LEU A 93 -1.78 10.84 -0.06
C LEU A 93 -3.21 11.02 -0.58
N ARG A 94 -3.41 11.83 -1.64
CA ARG A 94 -4.72 12.00 -2.32
C ARG A 94 -5.26 10.70 -2.89
N GLY A 95 -4.41 9.85 -3.46
CA GLY A 95 -4.81 8.54 -3.97
C GLY A 95 -5.03 7.53 -2.84
N LEU A 96 -4.15 7.51 -1.84
CA LEU A 96 -4.20 6.55 -0.73
C LEU A 96 -5.39 6.75 0.20
N LYS A 97 -5.89 7.99 0.38
CA LYS A 97 -7.08 8.25 1.22
C LYS A 97 -8.35 7.55 0.70
N ASN A 98 -8.37 7.16 -0.58
CA ASN A 98 -9.44 6.37 -1.18
C ASN A 98 -9.32 4.87 -0.89
N ILE A 99 -8.16 4.39 -0.45
CA ILE A 99 -7.89 2.98 -0.12
C ILE A 99 -8.18 2.71 1.37
N THR A 100 -7.77 3.62 2.25
CA THR A 100 -7.87 3.44 3.70
C THR A 100 -8.09 4.76 4.43
N ASP A 101 -8.80 4.69 5.56
CA ASP A 101 -8.89 5.77 6.55
C ASP A 101 -7.81 5.67 7.63
N GLN A 102 -7.09 4.53 7.70
CA GLN A 102 -5.95 4.33 8.61
C GLN A 102 -4.64 4.77 7.96
N LEU A 103 -4.65 5.96 7.36
CA LEU A 103 -3.50 6.59 6.73
C LEU A 103 -2.77 7.48 7.74
N THR A 104 -1.45 7.37 7.79
CA THR A 104 -0.60 8.23 8.63
C THR A 104 0.54 8.80 7.80
N ALA A 105 0.70 10.12 7.77
CA ALA A 105 1.84 10.79 7.16
C ALA A 105 2.86 11.20 8.23
N ILE A 106 4.14 10.91 8.00
CA ILE A 106 5.26 11.38 8.83
C ILE A 106 6.13 12.26 7.95
N VAL A 107 6.23 13.55 8.29
CA VAL A 107 6.86 14.53 7.40
C VAL A 107 8.10 15.18 7.98
N THR A 108 9.00 15.61 7.09
CA THR A 108 10.15 16.42 7.46
C THR A 108 9.71 17.80 7.98
N VAL A 109 10.50 18.33 8.91
CA VAL A 109 10.38 19.70 9.43
C VAL A 109 11.73 20.43 9.37
N ALA A 110 12.59 20.04 8.42
CA ALA A 110 13.92 20.62 8.24
C ALA A 110 13.96 21.79 7.23
N ASP A 111 12.86 22.05 6.52
CA ASP A 111 12.72 23.12 5.53
C ASP A 111 13.06 24.50 6.12
N ASP A 112 13.81 25.29 5.37
CA ASP A 112 14.22 26.65 5.70
C ASP A 112 14.02 27.65 4.55
N GLY A 113 13.35 27.23 3.48
CA GLY A 113 13.08 28.01 2.28
C GLY A 113 11.73 28.73 2.25
N GLY A 114 11.64 29.77 1.42
CA GLY A 114 10.39 30.44 1.06
C GLY A 114 9.52 30.88 2.25
N SER A 115 8.21 30.65 2.13
CA SER A 115 7.25 31.03 3.16
C SER A 115 7.44 30.26 4.47
N SER A 116 7.90 29.00 4.43
CA SER A 116 8.11 28.19 5.63
C SER A 116 9.30 28.72 6.43
N GLY A 117 10.42 28.96 5.73
CA GLY A 117 11.65 29.49 6.31
C GLY A 117 11.49 30.87 6.93
N ARG A 118 10.74 31.78 6.29
CA ARG A 118 10.46 33.10 6.87
C ARG A 118 9.66 33.00 8.17
N LEU A 119 8.58 32.20 8.18
CA LEU A 119 7.78 32.02 9.40
C LEU A 119 8.57 31.34 10.52
N ARG A 120 9.42 30.37 10.18
CA ARG A 120 10.33 29.72 11.13
C ARG A 120 11.28 30.73 11.78
N LYS A 121 11.87 31.64 11.00
CA LYS A 121 12.79 32.67 11.50
C LYS A 121 12.09 33.75 12.32
N GLU A 122 10.90 34.19 11.89
CA GLU A 122 10.17 35.29 12.51
C GLU A 122 9.39 34.88 13.77
N PHE A 123 8.79 33.69 13.78
CA PHE A 123 7.91 33.23 14.85
C PHE A 123 8.49 32.07 15.69
N GLY A 124 9.67 31.55 15.33
CA GLY A 124 10.30 30.44 16.06
C GLY A 124 9.53 29.12 15.97
N ILE A 125 8.62 28.98 14.99
CA ILE A 125 7.83 27.77 14.78
C ILE A 125 8.53 26.79 13.84
N LEU A 126 8.14 25.51 13.88
CA LEU A 126 8.56 24.53 12.89
C LEU A 126 8.03 24.90 11.50
N PRO A 127 8.75 24.59 10.41
CA PRO A 127 8.34 24.95 9.06
C PRO A 127 7.02 24.25 8.69
N PRO A 128 5.95 25.00 8.37
CA PRO A 128 4.61 24.41 8.21
C PRO A 128 4.33 23.84 6.80
N GLY A 129 5.20 24.08 5.82
CA GLY A 129 4.90 23.84 4.39
C GLY A 129 4.51 22.40 4.04
N ASP A 130 5.28 21.43 4.49
CA ASP A 130 5.03 20.01 4.18
C ASP A 130 3.85 19.43 4.94
N ILE A 131 3.65 19.87 6.18
CA ILE A 131 2.44 19.59 6.98
C ILE A 131 1.21 20.14 6.25
N ARG A 132 1.26 21.40 5.79
CA ARG A 132 0.17 22.03 5.02
C ARG A 132 -0.18 21.21 3.78
N ASN A 133 0.82 20.77 3.02
CA ASN A 133 0.61 19.94 1.83
C ASN A 133 -0.12 18.63 2.17
N CYS A 134 0.25 17.98 3.29
CA CYS A 134 -0.41 16.76 3.74
C CYS A 134 -1.84 17.01 4.21
N LEU A 135 -2.09 18.11 4.94
CA LEU A 135 -3.44 18.49 5.37
C LEU A 135 -4.35 18.64 4.15
N ILE A 136 -3.92 19.39 3.14
CA ILE A 136 -4.71 19.61 1.91
C ILE A 136 -4.93 18.29 1.17
N ALA A 137 -3.90 17.46 1.04
CA ALA A 137 -3.99 16.19 0.31
C ALA A 137 -4.92 15.17 0.96
N MET A 138 -4.99 15.16 2.29
CA MET A 138 -5.77 14.19 3.06
C MET A 138 -7.14 14.71 3.51
N ALA A 139 -7.40 16.01 3.37
CA ALA A 139 -8.69 16.63 3.67
C ALA A 139 -9.75 16.35 2.60
N ASP A 140 -11.01 16.37 3.03
CA ASP A 140 -12.17 16.43 2.14
C ASP A 140 -12.66 17.88 2.11
N LEU A 141 -11.98 18.72 1.32
CA LEU A 141 -12.27 20.15 1.22
C LEU A 141 -13.23 20.43 0.07
N GLU A 142 -14.10 21.43 0.28
CA GLU A 142 -14.77 22.09 -0.84
C GLU A 142 -13.75 22.85 -1.71
N PRO A 143 -13.99 23.00 -3.02
CA PRO A 143 -13.01 23.60 -3.95
C PRO A 143 -12.49 24.97 -3.51
N LEU A 144 -13.35 25.83 -2.96
CA LEU A 144 -12.96 27.17 -2.48
C LEU A 144 -12.00 27.09 -1.29
N MET A 145 -12.24 26.17 -0.35
CA MET A 145 -11.37 26.00 0.81
C MET A 145 -10.00 25.42 0.40
N GLU A 146 -9.99 24.50 -0.57
CA GLU A 146 -8.74 24.00 -1.13
C GLU A 146 -7.93 25.14 -1.79
N GLN A 147 -8.59 26.00 -2.58
CA GLN A 147 -7.97 27.18 -3.19
C GLN A 147 -7.44 28.15 -2.14
N LEU A 148 -8.20 28.41 -1.08
CA LEU A 148 -7.79 29.28 0.02
C LEU A 148 -6.55 28.75 0.74
N MET A 149 -6.53 27.46 1.08
CA MET A 149 -5.39 26.83 1.76
C MET A 149 -4.11 26.83 0.89
N GLN A 150 -4.27 26.75 -0.43
CA GLN A 150 -3.16 26.83 -1.40
C GLN A 150 -2.79 28.27 -1.78
N TYR A 151 -3.62 29.26 -1.42
CA TYR A 151 -3.44 30.64 -1.82
C TYR A 151 -2.07 31.17 -1.38
N ARG A 152 -1.41 31.86 -2.31
CA ARG A 152 -0.15 32.56 -2.09
C ARG A 152 -0.38 34.04 -2.37
N PHE A 153 0.00 34.87 -1.40
CA PHE A 153 -0.15 36.31 -1.53
C PHE A 153 0.83 36.85 -2.58
N ASN A 154 0.30 37.41 -3.66
CA ASN A 154 1.09 38.04 -4.72
C ASN A 154 1.00 39.57 -4.57
N GLY A 155 2.14 40.24 -4.32
CA GLY A 155 2.22 41.70 -4.19
C GLY A 155 2.14 42.25 -2.75
N GLY A 156 2.52 43.53 -2.61
CA GLY A 156 2.61 44.24 -1.33
C GLY A 156 3.94 44.05 -0.57
N SER A 157 4.11 44.76 0.53
CA SER A 157 5.17 44.51 1.53
C SER A 157 4.60 43.68 2.70
N GLY A 158 5.44 42.87 3.34
CA GLY A 158 5.05 42.00 4.45
C GLY A 158 4.52 40.63 3.99
N LEU A 159 3.26 40.53 3.58
CA LEU A 159 2.63 39.23 3.27
C LEU A 159 3.08 38.62 1.93
N ALA A 160 3.74 39.40 1.05
CA ALA A 160 4.13 38.93 -0.28
C ALA A 160 4.94 37.62 -0.24
N GLY A 161 4.47 36.63 -1.00
CA GLY A 161 5.06 35.30 -1.08
C GLY A 161 4.67 34.33 0.05
N HIS A 162 4.01 34.79 1.12
CA HIS A 162 3.47 33.87 2.13
C HIS A 162 2.33 33.03 1.56
N SER A 163 2.18 31.81 2.06
CA SER A 163 1.01 30.99 1.81
C SER A 163 0.00 31.18 2.93
N PHE A 164 -1.28 31.36 2.60
CA PHE A 164 -2.34 31.41 3.58
C PHE A 164 -2.35 30.17 4.47
N GLY A 165 -2.25 28.96 3.90
CA GLY A 165 -2.21 27.73 4.69
C GLY A 165 -1.04 27.66 5.69
N ASN A 166 0.10 28.28 5.35
CA ASN A 166 1.22 28.38 6.29
C ASN A 166 0.94 29.38 7.42
N LEU A 167 0.30 30.52 7.10
CA LEU A 167 -0.13 31.50 8.10
C LEU A 167 -1.21 30.93 9.02
N PHE A 168 -2.13 30.15 8.47
CA PHE A 168 -3.13 29.40 9.23
C PHE A 168 -2.47 28.48 10.25
N LEU A 169 -1.48 27.67 9.84
CA LEU A 169 -0.75 26.80 10.77
C LEU A 169 0.07 27.57 11.81
N ALA A 170 0.67 28.70 11.42
CA ALA A 170 1.36 29.58 12.36
C ALA A 170 0.40 30.11 13.43
N ALA A 171 -0.78 30.58 13.03
CA ALA A 171 -1.82 31.05 13.95
C ALA A 171 -2.34 29.92 14.85
N MET A 172 -2.60 28.73 14.30
CA MET A 172 -3.02 27.55 15.07
C MET A 172 -1.96 27.16 16.11
N THR A 173 -0.68 27.25 15.77
CA THR A 173 0.45 27.00 16.69
C THR A 173 0.47 28.03 17.81
N ALA A 174 0.30 29.32 17.49
CA ALA A 174 0.22 30.37 18.50
C ALA A 174 -0.97 30.21 19.46
N ILE A 175 -2.13 29.78 18.94
CA ILE A 175 -3.35 29.57 19.75
C ILE A 175 -3.23 28.34 20.65
N THR A 176 -2.72 27.23 20.12
CA THR A 176 -2.63 25.96 20.86
C THR A 176 -1.40 25.87 21.77
N GLY A 177 -0.40 26.72 21.53
CA GLY A 177 0.87 26.75 22.25
C GLY A 177 1.80 25.57 21.93
N ASP A 178 1.42 24.69 20.99
CA ASP A 178 2.16 23.48 20.64
C ASP A 178 1.92 23.10 19.17
N PHE A 179 2.99 22.84 18.44
CA PHE A 179 2.91 22.57 16.99
C PHE A 179 2.16 21.28 16.67
N GLN A 180 2.30 20.22 17.48
CA GLN A 180 1.59 18.97 17.25
C GLN A 180 0.10 19.11 17.55
N LYS A 181 -0.26 19.82 18.63
CA LYS A 181 -1.67 20.15 18.93
C LYS A 181 -2.29 21.03 17.84
N ALA A 182 -1.51 21.94 17.24
CA ALA A 182 -1.95 22.73 16.10
C ALA A 182 -2.30 21.84 14.91
N ILE A 183 -1.45 20.87 14.57
CA ILE A 183 -1.70 19.89 13.52
C ILE A 183 -2.98 19.09 13.81
N GLU A 184 -3.13 18.57 15.03
CA GLU A 184 -4.31 17.79 15.42
C GLU A 184 -5.61 18.61 15.39
N ALA A 185 -5.56 19.88 15.79
CA ALA A 185 -6.68 20.79 15.68
C ALA A 185 -7.00 21.09 14.21
N SER A 186 -6.00 21.34 13.38
CA SER A 186 -6.16 21.55 11.93
C SER A 186 -6.73 20.32 11.23
N VAL A 187 -6.33 19.10 11.62
CA VAL A 187 -6.91 17.84 11.13
C VAL A 187 -8.42 17.78 11.38
N LYS A 188 -8.88 18.24 12.55
CA LYS A 188 -10.31 18.30 12.89
C LYS A 188 -11.05 19.37 12.09
N VAL A 189 -10.49 20.58 12.01
CA VAL A 189 -11.08 21.73 11.29
C VAL A 189 -11.25 21.42 9.81
N LEU A 190 -10.25 20.78 9.19
CA LEU A 190 -10.22 20.47 7.76
C LEU A 190 -10.80 19.08 7.42
N ALA A 191 -11.41 18.40 8.40
CA ALA A 191 -11.98 17.05 8.24
C ALA A 191 -11.02 16.06 7.53
N VAL A 192 -9.76 16.02 7.99
CA VAL A 192 -8.69 15.21 7.39
C VAL A 192 -8.90 13.72 7.65
N ARG A 193 -8.80 12.91 6.59
CA ARG A 193 -8.86 11.45 6.67
C ARG A 193 -7.50 10.85 7.01
N GLY A 194 -7.22 10.72 8.30
CA GLY A 194 -6.04 10.06 8.82
C GLY A 194 -5.30 10.92 9.84
N ARG A 195 -4.00 10.65 10.01
CA ARG A 195 -3.14 11.34 10.99
C ARG A 195 -1.91 11.91 10.30
N ILE A 196 -1.41 13.01 10.82
CA ILE A 196 -0.20 13.67 10.32
C ILE A 196 0.68 13.96 11.52
N PHE A 197 1.95 13.58 11.41
CA PHE A 197 2.97 13.82 12.42
C PHE A 197 4.18 14.48 11.78
N ALA A 198 4.77 15.44 12.48
CA ALA A 198 6.15 15.81 12.21
C ALA A 198 7.07 14.63 12.58
N ALA A 199 8.18 14.45 11.85
CA ALA A 199 9.17 13.44 12.19
C ALA A 199 9.83 13.73 13.55
N THR A 200 9.93 15.00 13.93
CA THR A 200 10.42 15.49 15.22
C THR A 200 9.72 16.80 15.57
N LEU A 201 9.62 17.12 16.86
CA LEU A 201 9.21 18.46 17.31
C LEU A 201 10.41 19.34 17.68
N ASP A 202 11.62 18.78 17.62
CA ASP A 202 12.83 19.55 17.82
C ASP A 202 13.12 20.42 16.59
N ASN A 203 13.63 21.62 16.83
CA ASN A 203 13.99 22.54 15.77
C ASN A 203 15.28 22.08 15.07
N VAL A 204 15.14 21.37 13.95
CA VAL A 204 16.27 20.75 13.23
C VAL A 204 16.62 21.46 11.92
N SER A 205 17.90 21.61 11.65
CA SER A 205 18.42 22.08 10.36
C SER A 205 19.05 20.92 9.59
N LEU A 206 18.82 20.89 8.28
CA LEU A 206 19.48 19.93 7.38
C LEU A 206 20.88 20.43 7.04
N ARG A 207 21.88 19.55 7.14
CA ARG A 207 23.27 19.82 6.75
C ARG A 207 23.69 18.83 5.67
N ALA A 208 24.54 19.27 4.74
CA ALA A 208 25.16 18.41 3.74
C ALA A 208 26.68 18.54 3.78
N GLU A 209 27.37 17.42 3.56
CA GLU A 209 28.75 17.36 3.11
C GLU A 209 28.73 17.07 1.61
N LEU A 210 29.35 17.91 0.80
CA LEU A 210 29.49 17.72 -0.64
C LEU A 210 30.71 16.83 -0.96
N GLN A 211 30.81 16.32 -2.19
CA GLN A 211 31.93 15.46 -2.62
C GLN A 211 33.29 16.16 -2.56
N ASP A 212 33.33 17.48 -2.68
CA ASP A 212 34.54 18.31 -2.54
C ASP A 212 34.90 18.62 -1.08
N GLY A 213 34.13 18.11 -0.11
CA GLY A 213 34.33 18.32 1.32
C GLY A 213 33.71 19.60 1.88
N VAL A 214 33.06 20.42 1.04
CA VAL A 214 32.37 21.64 1.50
C VAL A 214 31.14 21.27 2.33
N MET A 215 30.95 21.99 3.43
CA MET A 215 29.79 21.82 4.32
C MET A 215 28.73 22.88 4.01
N VAL A 216 27.50 22.45 3.72
CA VAL A 216 26.37 23.33 3.39
C VAL A 216 25.30 23.24 4.48
N ASN A 217 24.70 24.39 4.81
CA ASN A 217 23.65 24.51 5.80
C ASN A 217 22.31 24.89 5.16
N GLY A 218 21.25 24.21 5.56
CA GLY A 218 19.90 24.56 5.16
C GLY A 218 19.47 23.83 3.90
N GLU A 219 18.22 23.37 3.90
CA GLU A 219 17.61 22.68 2.78
C GLU A 219 17.70 23.50 1.50
N SER A 220 17.34 24.79 1.58
CA SER A 220 17.31 25.68 0.43
C SER A 220 18.69 25.93 -0.19
N THR A 221 19.76 25.88 0.60
CA THR A 221 21.14 26.07 0.11
C THR A 221 21.70 24.76 -0.46
N ILE A 222 21.32 23.61 0.11
CA ILE A 222 21.68 22.28 -0.42
C ILE A 222 21.16 22.14 -1.84
N SER A 223 19.88 22.45 -2.07
CA SER A 223 19.24 22.38 -3.38
C SER A 223 19.84 23.33 -4.44
N GLN A 224 20.62 24.34 -4.02
CA GLN A 224 21.31 25.29 -4.92
C GLN A 224 22.79 24.93 -5.16
N SER A 225 23.28 23.87 -4.51
CA SER A 225 24.68 23.47 -4.60
C SER A 225 24.97 22.83 -5.95
N LYS A 226 26.10 23.18 -6.56
CA LYS A 226 26.53 22.63 -7.87
C LYS A 226 27.38 21.37 -7.75
N ALA A 227 28.02 21.17 -6.59
CA ALA A 227 28.81 19.97 -6.34
C ALA A 227 27.91 18.85 -5.82
N PRO A 228 28.14 17.59 -6.21
CA PRO A 228 27.28 16.48 -5.78
C PRO A 228 27.31 16.29 -4.26
N ILE A 229 26.16 15.89 -3.70
CA ILE A 229 26.03 15.61 -2.27
C ILE A 229 26.71 14.28 -1.94
N LYS A 230 27.59 14.27 -0.94
CA LYS A 230 28.21 13.04 -0.41
C LYS A 230 27.35 12.43 0.68
N ARG A 231 26.91 13.24 1.64
CA ARG A 231 25.98 12.80 2.70
C ARG A 231 25.23 13.96 3.34
N ILE A 232 24.11 13.65 3.99
CA ILE A 232 23.33 14.60 4.79
C ILE A 232 23.14 14.12 6.22
N TYR A 233 22.89 15.06 7.13
CA TYR A 233 22.56 14.78 8.53
C TYR A 233 21.71 15.92 9.12
N LEU A 234 21.00 15.63 10.21
CA LEU A 234 20.26 16.63 10.97
C LEU A 234 21.12 17.26 12.07
N GLU A 235 20.91 18.54 12.32
CA GLU A 235 21.46 19.23 13.48
C GLU A 235 20.31 19.89 14.28
N PRO A 236 20.15 19.56 15.58
CA PRO A 236 20.94 18.61 16.37
C PRO A 236 20.68 17.14 15.99
N THR A 237 21.71 16.29 16.10
CA THR A 237 21.60 14.83 15.84
C THR A 237 20.85 14.06 16.93
N SER A 238 20.54 14.73 18.04
CA SER A 238 19.79 14.20 19.19
C SER A 238 18.28 14.41 19.06
N ALA A 239 17.81 14.89 17.92
CA ALA A 239 16.38 15.12 17.67
C ALA A 239 15.55 13.86 17.96
N LYS A 240 14.45 14.03 18.70
CA LYS A 240 13.56 12.95 19.12
C LYS A 240 12.33 12.85 18.23
N ALA A 241 11.82 11.65 18.07
CA ALA A 241 10.60 11.45 17.29
C ALA A 241 9.37 11.87 18.08
N VAL A 242 8.29 12.19 17.35
CA VAL A 242 6.95 12.28 17.96
C VAL A 242 6.52 10.88 18.41
N PRO A 243 6.23 10.63 19.70
CA PRO A 243 5.91 9.29 20.21
C PRO A 243 4.78 8.57 19.44
N GLU A 244 3.73 9.29 19.07
CA GLU A 244 2.57 8.80 18.35
C GLU A 244 2.94 8.34 16.92
N SER A 245 3.97 8.95 16.33
CA SER A 245 4.51 8.53 15.03
C SER A 245 5.20 7.16 15.13
N LEU A 246 5.89 6.88 16.24
CA LEU A 246 6.54 5.59 16.50
C LEU A 246 5.50 4.48 16.72
N GLN A 247 4.39 4.81 17.40
CA GLN A 247 3.27 3.89 17.53
C GLN A 247 2.67 3.56 16.15
N ALA A 248 2.46 4.57 15.30
CA ALA A 248 1.95 4.35 13.96
C ALA A 248 2.86 3.43 13.12
N LEU A 249 4.18 3.59 13.21
CA LEU A 249 5.17 2.74 12.53
C LEU A 249 5.18 1.30 13.04
N THR A 250 5.03 1.12 14.35
CA THR A 250 4.95 -0.20 15.00
C THR A 250 3.70 -0.95 14.55
N GLU A 251 2.60 -0.21 14.40
CA GLU A 251 1.31 -0.75 14.01
C GLU A 251 1.15 -0.92 12.49
N ALA A 252 1.97 -0.27 11.68
CA ALA A 252 1.84 -0.27 10.23
C ALA A 252 1.75 -1.68 9.65
N ASP A 253 0.88 -1.83 8.65
CA ASP A 253 0.86 -3.00 7.78
C ASP A 253 1.70 -2.76 6.52
N LEU A 254 1.80 -1.49 6.12
CA LEU A 254 2.61 -1.00 5.01
C LEU A 254 3.29 0.31 5.40
N ILE A 255 4.59 0.43 5.10
CA ILE A 255 5.35 1.68 5.20
C ILE A 255 5.79 2.06 3.79
N ILE A 256 5.39 3.25 3.35
CA ILE A 256 5.76 3.83 2.05
C ILE A 256 6.76 4.95 2.32
N ILE A 257 7.87 4.93 1.61
CA ILE A 257 8.94 5.92 1.67
C ILE A 257 8.91 6.70 0.35
N GLY A 258 8.77 8.02 0.45
CA GLY A 258 8.62 8.89 -0.71
C GLY A 258 7.27 8.75 -1.43
N PRO A 259 7.16 9.31 -2.63
CA PRO A 259 8.17 10.02 -3.40
C PRO A 259 8.42 11.41 -2.83
N GLY A 260 9.50 12.03 -3.29
CA GLY A 260 9.92 13.36 -2.89
C GLY A 260 11.41 13.52 -3.13
N SER A 261 11.91 14.74 -3.06
CA SER A 261 13.33 15.04 -3.16
C SER A 261 14.14 14.14 -2.21
N LEU A 262 15.14 13.45 -2.75
CA LEU A 262 15.78 12.33 -2.07
C LEU A 262 16.47 12.80 -0.79
N PHE A 263 17.27 13.86 -0.89
CA PHE A 263 18.06 14.38 0.23
C PHE A 263 17.26 15.32 1.12
N THR A 264 16.27 16.03 0.58
CA THR A 264 15.59 17.11 1.31
C THR A 264 14.19 16.74 1.83
N SER A 265 13.58 15.66 1.32
CA SER A 265 12.24 15.22 1.73
C SER A 265 12.16 13.77 2.20
N VAL A 266 12.86 12.85 1.52
CA VAL A 266 12.72 11.40 1.78
C VAL A 266 13.62 10.92 2.91
N ILE A 267 14.91 11.23 2.84
CA ILE A 267 15.90 10.81 3.85
C ILE A 267 15.74 11.56 5.18
N PRO A 268 15.43 12.88 5.24
CA PRO A 268 15.46 13.61 6.52
C PRO A 268 14.58 13.05 7.64
N PRO A 269 13.32 12.62 7.41
CA PRO A 269 12.55 11.95 8.46
C PRO A 269 13.21 10.68 8.99
N LEU A 270 13.96 9.97 8.15
CA LEU A 270 14.68 8.73 8.49
C LEU A 270 16.03 9.01 9.18
N LEU A 271 16.49 10.26 9.24
CA LEU A 271 17.68 10.64 10.03
C LEU A 271 17.37 10.81 11.52
N VAL A 272 16.08 10.92 11.89
CA VAL A 272 15.64 10.84 13.28
C VAL A 272 15.82 9.40 13.74
N LYS A 273 16.78 9.16 14.65
CA LYS A 273 17.23 7.81 15.04
C LYS A 273 16.10 6.90 15.50
N GLU A 274 15.14 7.45 16.24
CA GLU A 274 13.97 6.71 16.73
C GLU A 274 13.01 6.32 15.61
N VAL A 275 12.79 7.19 14.62
CA VAL A 275 11.99 6.88 13.41
C VAL A 275 12.66 5.75 12.64
N LEU A 276 13.97 5.86 12.36
CA LEU A 276 14.71 4.82 11.66
C LEU A 276 14.65 3.48 12.40
N ALA A 277 14.86 3.50 13.71
CA ALA A 277 14.78 2.30 14.54
C ALA A 277 13.38 1.65 14.46
N ALA A 278 12.31 2.45 14.52
CA ALA A 278 10.94 1.95 14.41
C ALA A 278 10.63 1.38 13.01
N VAL A 279 11.08 2.03 11.93
CA VAL A 279 10.93 1.50 10.56
C VAL A 279 11.66 0.16 10.42
N LYS A 280 12.89 0.05 10.91
CA LYS A 280 13.69 -1.18 10.89
C LYS A 280 13.05 -2.31 11.69
N ALA A 281 12.56 -2.00 12.90
CA ALA A 281 11.93 -2.98 13.78
C ALA A 281 10.53 -3.41 13.31
N SER A 282 9.85 -2.56 12.52
CA SER A 282 8.51 -2.86 12.03
C SER A 282 8.48 -4.13 11.18
N THR A 283 7.38 -4.89 11.30
CA THR A 283 7.12 -6.05 10.45
C THR A 283 6.33 -5.71 9.19
N ALA A 284 5.98 -4.42 9.01
CA ALA A 284 5.34 -3.90 7.82
C ALA A 284 6.20 -4.19 6.58
N THR A 285 5.53 -4.32 5.44
CA THR A 285 6.24 -4.29 4.14
C THR A 285 6.71 -2.85 3.91
N LYS A 286 7.99 -2.66 3.54
CA LYS A 286 8.54 -1.33 3.24
C LYS A 286 8.71 -1.13 1.75
N ILE A 287 8.12 -0.06 1.22
CA ILE A 287 8.14 0.26 -0.20
C ILE A 287 8.78 1.63 -0.40
N TYR A 288 9.81 1.72 -1.22
CA TYR A 288 10.31 3.00 -1.72
C TYR A 288 9.67 3.33 -3.06
N ILE A 289 9.13 4.53 -3.20
CA ILE A 289 8.58 5.02 -4.47
C ILE A 289 9.60 5.97 -5.09
N CYS A 290 10.18 5.54 -6.21
CA CYS A 290 11.23 6.28 -6.91
C CYS A 290 10.69 7.59 -7.48
N ASN A 291 11.57 8.59 -7.56
CA ASN A 291 11.29 9.80 -8.31
C ASN A 291 11.26 9.48 -9.81
N VAL A 292 10.49 10.28 -10.55
CA VAL A 292 10.35 10.14 -12.01
C VAL A 292 11.44 10.90 -12.76
N MET A 293 11.81 12.08 -12.25
CA MET A 293 12.83 12.95 -12.81
C MET A 293 13.95 13.11 -11.79
N THR A 294 15.17 13.32 -12.25
CA THR A 294 16.28 13.81 -11.43
C THR A 294 15.98 15.24 -10.97
N GLN A 295 16.63 15.64 -9.90
CA GLN A 295 16.52 16.99 -9.38
C GLN A 295 17.90 17.67 -9.44
N PRO A 296 18.01 18.85 -10.09
CA PRO A 296 19.25 19.59 -10.20
C PRO A 296 19.86 19.87 -8.82
N GLY A 297 21.16 19.64 -8.67
CA GLY A 297 21.91 19.84 -7.42
C GLY A 297 21.72 18.74 -6.36
N GLU A 298 20.72 17.87 -6.52
CA GLU A 298 20.47 16.76 -5.60
C GLU A 298 20.79 15.40 -6.24
N THR A 299 20.19 15.07 -7.38
CA THR A 299 20.22 13.72 -7.98
C THR A 299 20.62 13.75 -9.46
N ASP A 300 21.49 14.66 -9.83
CA ASP A 300 22.02 14.80 -11.20
C ASP A 300 22.56 13.47 -11.74
N GLY A 301 22.01 13.02 -12.87
CA GLY A 301 22.41 11.77 -13.54
C GLY A 301 22.02 10.47 -12.81
N PHE A 302 21.26 10.52 -11.74
CA PHE A 302 20.91 9.31 -10.97
C PHE A 302 19.93 8.41 -11.72
N SER A 303 20.22 7.11 -11.73
CA SER A 303 19.26 6.06 -12.03
C SER A 303 18.35 5.72 -10.84
N ALA A 304 17.40 4.81 -11.02
CA ALA A 304 16.61 4.29 -9.90
C ALA A 304 17.47 3.51 -8.90
N ALA A 305 18.46 2.72 -9.36
CA ALA A 305 19.41 2.06 -8.47
C ALA A 305 20.29 3.06 -7.69
N ASP A 306 20.66 4.20 -8.27
CA ASP A 306 21.40 5.24 -7.56
C ASP A 306 20.58 5.86 -6.43
N HIS A 307 19.32 6.21 -6.69
CA HIS A 307 18.40 6.68 -5.66
C HIS A 307 18.28 5.67 -4.50
N LEU A 308 18.12 4.39 -4.84
CA LEU A 308 18.03 3.33 -3.84
C LEU A 308 19.34 3.19 -3.05
N ARG A 309 20.49 3.18 -3.72
CA ARG A 309 21.80 3.05 -3.08
C ARG A 309 22.01 4.17 -2.05
N VAL A 310 21.77 5.42 -2.43
CA VAL A 310 21.90 6.56 -1.53
C VAL A 310 20.95 6.44 -0.33
N LEU A 311 19.69 6.06 -0.56
CA LEU A 311 18.74 5.83 0.54
C LEU A 311 19.26 4.78 1.52
N LEU A 312 19.73 3.63 1.03
CA LEU A 312 20.23 2.53 1.85
C LEU A 312 21.53 2.89 2.59
N ASP A 313 22.43 3.64 1.95
CA ASP A 313 23.70 4.10 2.54
C ASP A 313 23.49 5.08 3.70
N HIS A 314 22.44 5.92 3.62
CA HIS A 314 22.06 6.84 4.71
C HIS A 314 21.26 6.16 5.84
N THR A 315 20.77 4.94 5.62
CA THR A 315 19.82 4.29 6.53
C THR A 315 20.26 2.88 6.91
N ASP A 316 19.74 1.86 6.23
CA ASP A 316 20.07 0.45 6.42
C ASP A 316 19.88 -0.33 5.11
N ARG A 317 20.81 -1.23 4.80
CA ARG A 317 20.78 -2.06 3.58
C ARG A 317 19.54 -2.94 3.43
N LYS A 318 18.80 -3.21 4.51
CA LYS A 318 17.58 -4.03 4.52
C LYS A 318 16.32 -3.21 4.81
N LEU A 319 16.40 -1.88 4.73
CA LEU A 319 15.26 -1.02 5.05
C LEU A 319 14.07 -1.24 4.09
N VAL A 320 14.34 -1.47 2.81
CA VAL A 320 13.34 -1.50 1.73
C VAL A 320 13.13 -2.93 1.23
N ASP A 321 11.88 -3.38 1.13
CA ASP A 321 11.52 -4.68 0.54
C ASP A 321 11.29 -4.58 -0.97
N TYR A 322 10.64 -3.49 -1.39
CA TYR A 322 10.21 -3.26 -2.77
C TYR A 322 10.49 -1.82 -3.18
N MET A 323 10.79 -1.63 -4.45
CA MET A 323 10.90 -0.31 -5.05
C MET A 323 9.92 -0.18 -6.21
N ILE A 324 9.05 0.84 -6.18
CA ILE A 324 8.15 1.15 -7.28
C ILE A 324 8.82 2.18 -8.18
N ILE A 325 8.85 1.90 -9.47
CA ILE A 325 9.58 2.68 -10.47
C ILE A 325 8.67 2.91 -11.68
N ASN A 326 8.62 4.13 -12.17
CA ASN A 326 7.91 4.40 -13.42
C ASN A 326 8.63 3.74 -14.61
N ASP A 327 7.90 3.09 -15.52
CA ASP A 327 8.44 2.58 -16.79
C ASP A 327 7.78 3.18 -18.04
N GLN A 328 6.90 4.17 -17.86
CA GLN A 328 6.37 4.96 -18.97
C GLN A 328 7.40 5.99 -19.41
N GLU A 329 7.64 6.08 -20.71
CA GLU A 329 8.48 7.11 -21.30
C GLU A 329 7.86 8.50 -21.10
N VAL A 330 8.69 9.46 -20.67
CA VAL A 330 8.27 10.86 -20.54
C VAL A 330 8.14 11.44 -21.95
N PRO A 331 7.05 12.14 -22.31
CA PRO A 331 6.90 12.73 -23.64
C PRO A 331 8.06 13.68 -23.99
N PRO A 332 8.57 13.71 -25.25
CA PRO A 332 9.72 14.52 -25.62
C PRO A 332 9.57 16.02 -25.33
N GLU A 333 8.36 16.55 -25.52
CA GLU A 333 8.04 17.95 -25.21
C GLU A 333 8.23 18.25 -23.71
N ALA A 334 7.77 17.35 -22.85
CA ALA A 334 7.95 17.48 -21.42
C ALA A 334 9.42 17.27 -21.02
N GLN A 335 10.13 16.35 -21.67
CA GLN A 335 11.57 16.17 -21.42
C GLN A 335 12.36 17.44 -21.73
N ALA A 336 12.04 18.14 -22.83
CA ALA A 336 12.72 19.37 -23.20
C ALA A 336 12.59 20.47 -22.13
N VAL A 337 11.38 20.66 -21.59
CA VAL A 337 11.13 21.63 -20.51
C VAL A 337 11.96 21.32 -19.26
N TYR A 338 12.01 20.05 -18.85
CA TYR A 338 12.82 19.66 -17.69
C TYR A 338 14.32 19.72 -17.96
N ALA A 339 14.75 19.46 -19.20
CA ALA A 339 16.16 19.55 -19.59
C ALA A 339 16.69 20.99 -19.52
N GLU A 340 15.84 22.00 -19.81
CA GLU A 340 16.19 23.42 -19.61
C GLU A 340 16.51 23.76 -18.14
N GLU A 341 15.89 23.05 -17.21
CA GLU A 341 16.16 23.16 -15.77
C GLU A 341 17.30 22.24 -15.30
N GLY A 342 17.90 21.44 -16.20
CA GLY A 342 18.94 20.47 -15.86
C GLY A 342 18.43 19.13 -15.30
N ALA A 343 17.12 18.87 -15.39
CA ALA A 343 16.50 17.63 -14.95
C ALA A 343 16.34 16.63 -16.11
N ALA A 344 16.47 15.34 -15.81
CA ALA A 344 16.33 14.25 -16.79
C ALA A 344 15.44 13.13 -16.23
N PRO A 345 14.80 12.31 -17.10
CA PRO A 345 14.06 11.14 -16.64
C PRO A 345 14.95 10.13 -15.90
N VAL A 346 14.47 9.62 -14.77
CA VAL A 346 15.18 8.58 -14.00
C VAL A 346 15.04 7.25 -14.72
N LEU A 347 16.19 6.64 -15.05
CA LEU A 347 16.23 5.33 -15.70
C LEU A 347 15.80 4.21 -14.74
N PRO A 348 14.92 3.27 -15.14
CA PRO A 348 14.38 2.29 -14.19
C PRO A 348 15.32 1.16 -13.73
N ASP A 349 16.38 0.89 -14.50
CA ASP A 349 17.48 -0.06 -14.24
C ASP A 349 17.21 -1.23 -13.26
N ARG A 350 16.13 -1.98 -13.54
CA ARG A 350 15.54 -2.99 -12.66
C ARG A 350 16.52 -4.04 -12.16
N GLU A 351 17.46 -4.45 -13.01
CA GLU A 351 18.45 -5.46 -12.68
C GLU A 351 19.43 -4.97 -11.60
N GLN A 352 19.82 -3.69 -11.65
CA GLN A 352 20.69 -3.08 -10.65
C GLN A 352 19.95 -2.90 -9.32
N VAL A 353 18.68 -2.48 -9.37
CA VAL A 353 17.81 -2.45 -8.17
C VAL A 353 17.68 -3.83 -7.53
N ALA A 354 17.50 -4.89 -8.34
CA ALA A 354 17.45 -6.26 -7.85
C ALA A 354 18.79 -6.72 -7.26
N ALA A 355 19.92 -6.30 -7.83
CA ALA A 355 21.26 -6.59 -7.31
C ALA A 355 21.52 -5.96 -5.93
N LEU A 356 20.87 -4.84 -5.63
CA LEU A 356 20.87 -4.22 -4.28
C LEU A 356 19.99 -4.97 -3.27
N GLY A 357 19.34 -6.08 -3.66
CA GLY A 357 18.52 -6.92 -2.78
C GLY A 357 17.07 -6.46 -2.63
N VAL A 358 16.66 -5.44 -3.38
CA VAL A 358 15.30 -4.87 -3.36
C VAL A 358 14.53 -5.33 -4.58
N ARG A 359 13.24 -5.61 -4.44
CA ARG A 359 12.41 -6.10 -5.56
C ARG A 359 11.86 -4.94 -6.38
N PRO A 360 12.28 -4.74 -7.64
CA PRO A 360 11.72 -3.71 -8.49
C PRO A 360 10.29 -4.09 -8.91
N ILE A 361 9.38 -3.13 -8.83
CA ILE A 361 8.04 -3.16 -9.40
C ILE A 361 7.95 -1.98 -10.34
N THR A 362 7.56 -2.23 -11.58
CA THR A 362 7.40 -1.16 -12.56
C THR A 362 6.00 -1.08 -13.10
N ALA A 363 5.60 0.13 -13.43
CA ALA A 363 4.30 0.42 -14.02
C ALA A 363 4.33 1.79 -14.72
N PRO A 364 3.38 2.03 -15.65
CA PRO A 364 3.22 3.32 -16.28
C PRO A 364 2.52 4.30 -15.33
N LEU A 365 3.31 5.11 -14.62
CA LEU A 365 2.84 5.90 -13.47
C LEU A 365 2.83 7.41 -13.73
N LEU A 366 2.96 7.86 -14.98
CA LEU A 366 3.04 9.30 -15.26
C LEU A 366 1.68 9.96 -15.41
N ASN A 367 1.57 11.13 -14.78
CA ASN A 367 0.65 12.18 -15.19
C ASN A 367 1.48 13.27 -15.91
N THR A 368 1.08 13.59 -17.13
CA THR A 368 1.74 14.56 -18.01
C THR A 368 0.86 15.78 -18.30
N ASN A 369 -0.27 15.94 -17.60
CA ASN A 369 -1.12 17.11 -17.70
C ASN A 369 -0.49 18.26 -16.89
N GLY A 370 0.46 18.97 -17.50
CA GLY A 370 1.28 20.00 -16.87
C GLY A 370 2.66 19.46 -16.51
N LEU A 371 3.00 19.45 -15.22
CA LEU A 371 4.31 18.96 -14.75
C LEU A 371 4.35 17.43 -14.72
N VAL A 372 5.51 16.84 -15.05
CA VAL A 372 5.74 15.40 -15.02
C VAL A 372 5.80 14.93 -13.57
N ARG A 373 4.79 14.14 -13.17
CA ARG A 373 4.63 13.64 -11.80
C ARG A 373 4.05 12.23 -11.79
N HIS A 374 4.05 11.61 -10.61
CA HIS A 374 3.27 10.39 -10.39
C HIS A 374 1.76 10.69 -10.53
N ASP A 375 1.09 9.86 -11.32
CA ASP A 375 -0.36 9.78 -11.36
C ASP A 375 -0.86 9.11 -10.08
N ALA A 376 -1.54 9.90 -9.25
CA ALA A 376 -2.02 9.47 -7.94
C ALA A 376 -2.96 8.27 -8.03
N ASP A 377 -3.85 8.24 -9.02
CA ASP A 377 -4.86 7.19 -9.16
C ASP A 377 -4.25 5.89 -9.68
N ARG A 378 -3.35 5.98 -10.67
CA ARG A 378 -2.62 4.80 -11.16
C ARG A 378 -1.75 4.19 -10.09
N LEU A 379 -1.06 5.01 -9.30
CA LEU A 379 -0.22 4.55 -8.22
C LEU A 379 -1.02 3.95 -7.06
N ALA A 380 -2.13 4.59 -6.66
CA ALA A 380 -3.06 4.05 -5.68
C ALA A 380 -3.65 2.71 -6.14
N LYS A 381 -4.07 2.61 -7.40
CA LYS A 381 -4.58 1.37 -8.00
C LYS A 381 -3.52 0.26 -7.97
N LEU A 382 -2.28 0.56 -8.39
CA LEU A 382 -1.18 -0.40 -8.33
C LEU A 382 -0.95 -0.89 -6.90
N LEU A 383 -0.91 0.02 -5.92
CA LEU A 383 -0.74 -0.33 -4.51
C LEU A 383 -1.91 -1.20 -4.00
N ALA A 384 -3.15 -0.87 -4.35
CA ALA A 384 -4.33 -1.65 -3.99
C ALA A 384 -4.29 -3.08 -4.57
N GLU A 385 -3.84 -3.23 -5.83
CA GLU A 385 -3.69 -4.53 -6.49
C GLU A 385 -2.61 -5.39 -5.83
N LEU A 386 -1.52 -4.77 -5.37
CA LEU A 386 -0.39 -5.45 -4.74
C LEU A 386 -0.59 -5.69 -3.24
N LEU A 387 -1.50 -4.97 -2.60
CA LEU A 387 -1.76 -5.02 -1.16
C LEU A 387 -1.99 -6.46 -0.63
N PRO A 388 -2.78 -7.35 -1.28
CA PRO A 388 -2.93 -8.73 -0.81
C PRO A 388 -1.63 -9.53 -0.81
N SER A 389 -0.71 -9.22 -1.72
CA SER A 389 0.61 -9.85 -1.82
C SER A 389 1.54 -9.37 -0.71
N PHE A 390 1.54 -8.06 -0.44
CA PHE A 390 2.32 -7.46 0.66
C PHE A 390 1.86 -7.99 2.01
N LEU A 391 0.55 -8.00 2.27
CA LEU A 391 -0.02 -8.44 3.54
C LEU A 391 -0.01 -9.98 3.71
N GLY A 392 0.04 -10.72 2.60
CA GLY A 392 0.14 -12.18 2.61
C GLY A 392 1.46 -12.73 3.18
N ARG A 393 2.54 -11.92 3.20
CA ARG A 393 3.86 -12.29 3.76
C ARG A 393 3.81 -12.42 5.29
N ARG A 394 3.11 -11.51 5.98
CA ARG A 394 2.89 -11.52 7.45
C ARG A 394 2.29 -12.85 7.95
N ASN A 395 1.35 -13.39 7.17
CA ASN A 395 0.65 -14.64 7.51
C ASN A 395 1.46 -15.92 7.28
N ARG A 396 2.66 -15.88 6.69
CA ARG A 396 3.54 -17.07 6.57
C ARG A 396 4.38 -17.27 7.84
N TRP A 397 4.85 -16.18 8.44
CA TRP A 397 5.65 -16.21 9.68
C TRP A 397 4.82 -16.66 10.89
N HIS A 398 3.64 -16.08 11.12
CA HIS A 398 2.73 -16.52 12.17
C HIS A 398 2.25 -17.98 12.02
N ARG A 399 2.12 -18.48 10.78
CA ARG A 399 1.76 -19.89 10.53
C ARG A 399 2.91 -20.84 10.84
N ASN A 400 4.14 -20.48 10.49
CA ASN A 400 5.29 -21.29 10.83
C ASN A 400 5.52 -21.31 12.34
N TRP A 401 5.36 -20.18 13.04
CA TRP A 401 5.45 -20.12 14.50
C TRP A 401 4.41 -21.00 15.21
N ARG A 402 3.13 -20.96 14.78
CA ARG A 402 2.08 -21.85 15.31
C ARG A 402 2.27 -23.32 14.94
N ARG A 403 2.89 -23.60 13.79
CA ARG A 403 3.21 -24.97 13.36
C ARG A 403 4.39 -25.53 14.18
N TRP A 404 5.38 -24.71 14.50
CA TRP A 404 6.47 -25.02 15.42
C TRP A 404 5.95 -25.30 16.84
N TRP A 405 5.02 -24.49 17.36
CA TRP A 405 4.36 -24.76 18.64
C TRP A 405 3.47 -26.01 18.63
N ARG A 406 2.86 -26.38 17.50
CA ARG A 406 2.14 -27.66 17.35
C ARG A 406 3.06 -28.88 17.31
N ILE A 407 4.31 -28.71 16.89
CA ILE A 407 5.33 -29.77 16.87
C ILE A 407 5.95 -29.92 18.27
N LEU A 408 6.17 -28.82 18.99
CA LEU A 408 6.66 -28.80 20.38
C LEU A 408 5.59 -29.15 21.42
N GLY A 409 4.31 -28.92 21.13
CA GLY A 409 3.19 -29.20 22.04
C GLY A 409 2.61 -30.62 21.94
N GLN A 410 3.27 -31.55 21.25
CA GLN A 410 2.78 -32.94 21.12
C GLN A 410 3.24 -33.89 22.23
N THR A 411 3.95 -33.41 23.24
CA THR A 411 4.23 -34.15 24.47
C THR A 411 3.57 -33.46 25.66
N THR A 412 2.25 -33.60 25.76
CA THR A 412 1.48 -33.80 27.02
C THR A 412 -0.01 -33.53 26.76
N ALA A 413 -0.84 -34.31 27.45
CA ALA A 413 -2.29 -34.17 27.63
C ALA A 413 -3.22 -34.73 26.52
N LEU A 414 -3.47 -36.03 26.69
CA LEU A 414 -4.77 -36.70 26.77
C LEU A 414 -5.96 -36.18 25.93
N LYS A 415 -6.49 -37.13 25.15
CA LYS A 415 -7.81 -37.13 24.49
C LYS A 415 -8.95 -36.71 25.42
N ILE A 416 -9.77 -35.78 24.94
CA ILE A 416 -11.24 -35.89 25.05
C ILE A 416 -11.78 -35.64 23.64
N GLY A 417 -12.39 -36.67 23.07
CA GLY A 417 -13.01 -36.59 21.76
C GLY A 417 -14.41 -36.00 21.83
N THR A 418 -14.78 -35.23 20.80
CA THR A 418 -16.15 -35.09 20.32
C THR A 418 -16.11 -34.94 18.79
N THR A 419 -16.42 -36.06 18.15
CA THR A 419 -17.09 -36.25 16.85
C THR A 419 -17.06 -35.12 15.81
N VAL A 420 -16.43 -35.45 14.69
CA VAL A 420 -16.61 -34.86 13.36
C VAL A 420 -18.05 -35.16 12.89
N GLY A 421 -18.90 -34.14 12.87
CA GLY A 421 -20.17 -34.18 12.15
C GLY A 421 -19.96 -33.73 10.71
N GLY A 422 -19.79 -34.69 9.80
CA GLY A 422 -20.06 -34.48 8.39
C GLY A 422 -21.57 -34.39 8.20
N GLY A 423 -22.07 -33.23 7.79
CA GLY A 423 -23.43 -33.08 7.29
C GLY A 423 -23.43 -33.16 5.76
N PRO A 424 -24.41 -33.81 5.12
CA PRO A 424 -24.49 -33.90 3.67
C PRO A 424 -24.72 -32.51 3.07
N THR A 425 -24.16 -32.28 1.88
CA THR A 425 -24.57 -31.18 1.01
C THR A 425 -26.06 -31.35 0.70
N CYS A 426 -26.94 -30.56 1.33
CA CYS A 426 -28.34 -30.51 0.94
C CYS A 426 -28.45 -29.80 -0.42
N PRO A 427 -29.15 -30.39 -1.41
CA PRO A 427 -29.51 -29.68 -2.62
C PRO A 427 -30.54 -28.60 -2.23
N VAL A 428 -30.27 -27.35 -2.60
CA VAL A 428 -31.20 -26.25 -2.36
C VAL A 428 -32.24 -26.28 -3.48
N GLU A 429 -33.47 -26.67 -3.16
CA GLU A 429 -34.62 -26.53 -4.04
C GLU A 429 -35.10 -25.07 -4.06
N SER A 430 -35.37 -24.55 -5.26
CA SER A 430 -35.94 -23.22 -5.46
C SER A 430 -37.31 -23.11 -4.79
N GLY A 431 -37.53 -22.05 -3.99
CA GLY A 431 -38.84 -21.72 -3.42
C GLY A 431 -39.07 -21.99 -1.93
N LYS A 432 -38.06 -22.46 -1.16
CA LYS A 432 -38.16 -22.54 0.31
C LYS A 432 -37.45 -21.38 1.02
N ALA A 433 -38.09 -20.84 2.06
CA ALA A 433 -37.54 -19.77 2.89
C ALA A 433 -36.23 -20.22 3.59
N LEU A 434 -35.15 -19.49 3.36
CA LEU A 434 -33.87 -19.66 4.04
C LEU A 434 -33.92 -18.95 5.39
N GLN A 435 -33.79 -19.71 6.48
CA GLN A 435 -33.76 -19.17 7.83
C GLN A 435 -32.30 -18.87 8.23
N PHE A 436 -31.98 -17.60 8.50
CA PHE A 436 -30.65 -17.16 8.92
C PHE A 436 -30.67 -16.67 10.37
N ASP A 437 -29.82 -17.27 11.20
CA ASP A 437 -29.60 -16.85 12.59
C ASP A 437 -28.49 -15.80 12.67
N PHE A 438 -28.79 -14.61 13.19
CA PHE A 438 -27.81 -13.57 13.51
C PHE A 438 -27.92 -13.11 14.97
N ILE A 439 -26.82 -12.57 15.53
CA ILE A 439 -26.78 -11.99 16.87
C ILE A 439 -26.49 -10.49 16.72
N ALA A 440 -27.38 -9.64 17.21
CA ALA A 440 -27.10 -8.21 17.36
C ALA A 440 -26.36 -7.96 18.69
N LYS A 441 -25.21 -7.27 18.64
CA LYS A 441 -24.45 -6.85 19.82
C LYS A 441 -24.52 -5.32 19.96
N ASN A 442 -24.55 -4.84 21.21
CA ASN A 442 -24.53 -3.41 21.58
C ASN A 442 -25.75 -2.56 21.16
N LEU A 443 -26.95 -3.15 21.04
CA LEU A 443 -28.18 -2.37 20.92
C LEU A 443 -28.85 -2.25 22.31
N PRO A 444 -29.14 -1.03 22.80
CA PRO A 444 -29.97 -0.85 23.99
C PRO A 444 -31.35 -1.49 23.75
N ARG A 445 -31.97 -2.02 24.81
CA ARG A 445 -33.30 -2.66 24.76
C ARG A 445 -34.39 -1.69 24.29
N PHE A 446 -34.62 -1.59 22.97
CA PHE A 446 -35.81 -0.95 22.39
C PHE A 446 -36.37 -1.76 21.22
N LYS A 447 -37.62 -1.44 20.86
CA LYS A 447 -38.59 -2.22 20.07
C LYS A 447 -37.96 -3.11 19.00
N THR A 448 -38.34 -4.38 19.07
CA THR A 448 -37.89 -5.54 18.26
C THR A 448 -37.24 -5.19 16.91
N PRO A 449 -35.96 -5.52 16.69
CA PRO A 449 -35.37 -5.44 15.36
C PRO A 449 -36.12 -6.38 14.40
N SER A 450 -36.50 -5.86 13.24
CA SER A 450 -37.18 -6.61 12.18
C SER A 450 -36.24 -6.82 11.01
N CYS A 451 -36.26 -8.03 10.43
CA CYS A 451 -35.52 -8.37 9.23
C CYS A 451 -36.54 -8.68 8.14
N ALA A 452 -36.39 -8.05 6.98
CA ALA A 452 -37.20 -8.30 5.79
C ALA A 452 -36.27 -8.79 4.67
N VAL A 453 -36.70 -9.81 3.95
CA VAL A 453 -35.99 -10.33 2.78
C VAL A 453 -36.82 -9.96 1.55
N TYR A 454 -36.21 -9.28 0.60
CA TYR A 454 -36.84 -8.88 -0.64
C TYR A 454 -36.31 -9.76 -1.75
N THR A 455 -37.24 -10.45 -2.41
CA THR A 455 -36.92 -11.39 -3.48
C THR A 455 -37.39 -10.89 -4.85
N LYS A 456 -38.13 -9.78 -4.86
CA LYS A 456 -38.69 -9.13 -6.05
C LYS A 456 -38.58 -7.62 -5.92
N GLU A 457 -38.50 -6.96 -7.07
CA GLU A 457 -38.36 -5.50 -7.14
C GLU A 457 -39.60 -4.78 -6.59
N GLU A 458 -40.80 -5.30 -6.87
CA GLU A 458 -42.07 -4.70 -6.41
C GLU A 458 -42.22 -4.65 -4.88
N GLU A 459 -41.52 -5.53 -4.16
CA GLU A 459 -41.56 -5.62 -2.69
C GLU A 459 -40.54 -4.68 -2.03
N THR A 460 -39.61 -4.11 -2.81
CA THR A 460 -38.46 -3.36 -2.30
C THR A 460 -38.83 -1.90 -2.01
N PRO A 461 -38.34 -1.30 -0.89
CA PRO A 461 -38.61 0.10 -0.57
C PRO A 461 -38.18 1.07 -1.68
N ALA A 462 -39.01 2.08 -1.93
CA ALA A 462 -38.83 3.02 -3.04
C ALA A 462 -37.50 3.80 -2.97
N GLU A 463 -36.91 3.97 -1.77
CA GLU A 463 -35.61 4.65 -1.63
C GLU A 463 -34.43 3.87 -2.25
N LEU A 464 -34.61 2.57 -2.50
CA LEU A 464 -33.58 1.70 -3.09
C LEU A 464 -33.73 1.53 -4.61
N ALA A 465 -34.78 2.09 -5.22
CA ALA A 465 -35.02 2.07 -6.66
C ALA A 465 -33.85 2.59 -7.53
N PRO A 466 -33.03 3.59 -7.11
CA PRO A 466 -31.92 4.09 -7.93
C PRO A 466 -30.76 3.10 -8.15
N TYR A 467 -30.70 2.00 -7.39
CA TYR A 467 -29.55 1.09 -7.39
C TYR A 467 -29.63 -0.05 -8.42
N HIS A 468 -30.72 -0.15 -9.21
CA HIS A 468 -30.90 -1.10 -10.33
C HIS A 468 -30.40 -2.52 -10.01
N LEU A 469 -30.98 -3.15 -8.98
CA LEU A 469 -30.55 -4.43 -8.45
C LEU A 469 -31.09 -5.60 -9.31
N ASP A 470 -30.20 -6.54 -9.65
CA ASP A 470 -30.56 -7.77 -10.36
C ASP A 470 -30.96 -8.87 -9.35
N TYR A 471 -32.27 -9.05 -9.15
CA TYR A 471 -32.86 -9.99 -8.20
C TYR A 471 -32.75 -11.47 -8.62
N GLU A 472 -32.40 -11.79 -9.87
CA GLU A 472 -32.11 -13.17 -10.27
C GLU A 472 -30.72 -13.63 -9.79
N LYS A 473 -29.80 -12.68 -9.57
CA LYS A 473 -28.43 -12.96 -9.13
C LYS A 473 -28.14 -12.52 -7.70
N SER A 474 -29.03 -11.75 -7.09
CA SER A 474 -28.79 -11.07 -5.81
C SER A 474 -29.97 -11.25 -4.86
N LEU A 475 -29.70 -11.65 -3.62
CA LEU A 475 -30.69 -11.70 -2.54
C LEU A 475 -30.54 -10.45 -1.67
N LEU A 476 -31.60 -9.65 -1.53
CA LEU A 476 -31.59 -8.43 -0.72
C LEU A 476 -32.18 -8.72 0.67
N ILE A 477 -31.40 -8.45 1.72
CA ILE A 477 -31.84 -8.61 3.11
C ILE A 477 -31.76 -7.24 3.79
N GLY A 478 -32.92 -6.65 4.07
CA GLY A 478 -33.06 -5.42 4.84
C GLY A 478 -33.13 -5.72 6.33
N VAL A 479 -32.16 -5.24 7.10
CA VAL A 479 -32.16 -5.34 8.56
C VAL A 479 -32.52 -3.99 9.15
N PHE A 480 -33.71 -3.87 9.72
CA PHE A 480 -34.20 -2.63 10.32
C PHE A 480 -33.81 -2.58 11.80
N LEU A 481 -32.88 -1.70 12.13
CA LEU A 481 -32.35 -1.52 13.48
C LEU A 481 -32.99 -0.32 14.19
N GLY A 482 -34.30 -0.12 14.03
CA GLY A 482 -35.03 1.01 14.65
C GLY A 482 -34.43 2.39 14.33
N GLU A 483 -34.75 3.40 15.14
CA GLU A 483 -34.13 4.73 15.03
C GLU A 483 -32.63 4.66 15.32
N ARG A 484 -31.83 5.31 14.46
CA ARG A 484 -30.36 5.34 14.54
C ARG A 484 -29.89 5.82 15.94
N PRO A 485 -29.19 4.99 16.72
CA PRO A 485 -28.47 5.50 17.88
C PRO A 485 -27.19 6.21 17.40
N ASN A 486 -26.83 7.29 18.11
CA ASN A 486 -25.54 7.96 17.95
C ASN A 486 -24.40 7.01 18.40
N GLY A 487 -23.89 6.22 17.46
CA GLY A 487 -22.80 5.27 17.70
C GLY A 487 -22.87 4.09 16.74
N GLY A 488 -21.82 3.90 15.93
CA GLY A 488 -21.79 2.88 14.88
C GLY A 488 -21.97 1.45 15.42
N GLY A 489 -22.97 0.75 14.90
CA GLY A 489 -23.21 -0.68 15.12
C GLY A 489 -23.00 -1.50 13.85
N GLY A 490 -22.80 -2.82 13.99
CA GLY A 490 -22.63 -3.76 12.88
C GLY A 490 -23.16 -5.16 13.19
N VAL A 491 -23.52 -5.91 12.15
CA VAL A 491 -24.08 -7.27 12.23
C VAL A 491 -23.01 -8.30 11.90
N VAL A 492 -22.95 -9.43 12.64
CA VAL A 492 -21.97 -10.51 12.41
C VAL A 492 -22.68 -11.88 12.34
N PRO A 493 -22.30 -12.80 11.43
CA PRO A 493 -22.87 -14.14 11.35
C PRO A 493 -22.62 -14.97 12.61
N ARG A 494 -23.62 -15.73 13.05
CA ARG A 494 -23.53 -16.59 14.24
C ARG A 494 -22.52 -17.72 14.00
N GLY A 495 -21.44 -17.75 14.77
CA GLY A 495 -20.38 -18.78 14.70
C GLY A 495 -18.99 -18.28 14.29
N GLY A 496 -18.85 -17.01 13.89
CA GLY A 496 -17.53 -16.39 13.74
C GLY A 496 -16.91 -16.08 15.10
N ARG A 497 -15.84 -16.78 15.48
CA ARG A 497 -14.99 -16.32 16.61
C ARG A 497 -14.24 -15.06 16.18
N VAL A 498 -14.25 -14.08 17.09
CA VAL A 498 -13.69 -12.71 17.02
C VAL A 498 -12.29 -12.67 16.43
#